data_AF-A0A258AWY1-F1
#
_entry.id   AF-A0A258AWY1-F1
#
_cell.length_a   1.000
_cell.length_b   1.000
_cell.length_c   1.000
_cell.angle_alpha   90.00
_cell.angle_beta   90.00
_cell.angle_gamma   90.00
#
_symmetry.space_group_name_H-M   'P 1'
#
loop_
_entity.id
_entity.type
_entity.pdbx_description
1 polymer ?
#
loop_
_entity_poly.entity_id
_entity_poly.type
_entity_poly.pdbx_seq_one_letter_code
_entity_poly.pdbx_strand_id
1 'polypeptide(L)'
;MLNDHGWRAFAQDHHLLMCGVSFASSRKDDLLGLYTEVQKGSGELILNTMDHYAGKELPMLVVGFSAGARFTTNWIAWKPERVIAWSAQAVGNWPDPVGGKMSPPGIVASGEYDAGSWFAALQYFQAARKRGNRVIWLSMEKLGHQRSPVLDDFTRQFFAWSLAGHPPIERWCDIDSKKQLTEQQVSDGSIFSCWLPTEKLASLWEILHHP
;
A
#
# COMPACT_ATOMS: atom_id res chain seq x y z
N MET A 1 -5.56 14.34 -0.98
CA MET A 1 -5.19 13.86 0.36
C MET A 1 -4.89 14.99 1.33
N LEU A 2 -4.03 15.99 1.03
CA LEU A 2 -3.76 17.08 1.99
C LEU A 2 -5.00 17.89 2.43
N ASN A 3 -5.97 18.06 1.53
CA ASN A 3 -7.24 18.74 1.84
C ASN A 3 -8.35 17.80 2.34
N ASP A 4 -8.05 16.50 2.46
CA ASP A 4 -9.03 15.49 2.88
C ASP A 4 -9.15 15.50 4.41
N HIS A 5 -10.37 15.73 4.92
CA HIS A 5 -10.61 15.85 6.36
C HIS A 5 -10.23 14.58 7.12
N GLY A 6 -10.49 13.38 6.55
CA GLY A 6 -10.19 12.12 7.21
C GLY A 6 -8.69 11.89 7.37
N TRP A 7 -7.91 12.21 6.34
CA TRP A 7 -6.44 12.11 6.41
C TRP A 7 -5.81 13.15 7.34
N ARG A 8 -6.36 14.36 7.39
CA ARG A 8 -5.90 15.40 8.33
C ARG A 8 -6.19 15.05 9.78
N ALA A 9 -7.40 14.59 10.07
CA ALA A 9 -7.78 14.14 11.41
C ALA A 9 -6.88 12.98 11.87
N PHE A 10 -6.69 11.97 11.01
CA PHE A 10 -5.79 10.85 11.29
C PHE A 10 -4.37 11.30 11.59
N ALA A 11 -3.81 12.21 10.80
CA ALA A 11 -2.47 12.72 11.05
C ALA A 11 -2.38 13.48 12.38
N GLN A 12 -3.41 14.25 12.73
CA GLN A 12 -3.48 14.94 14.01
C GLN A 12 -3.57 13.96 15.20
N ASP A 13 -4.45 12.96 15.12
CA ASP A 13 -4.69 11.97 16.18
C ASP A 13 -3.46 11.10 16.44
N HIS A 14 -2.65 10.86 15.40
CA HIS A 14 -1.44 10.03 15.48
C HIS A 14 -0.12 10.84 15.49
N HIS A 15 -0.20 12.17 15.63
CA HIS A 15 0.98 13.07 15.65
C HIS A 15 1.92 12.92 14.45
N LEU A 16 1.34 12.79 13.25
CA LEU A 16 2.07 12.59 12.00
C LEU A 16 2.27 13.91 11.24
N LEU A 17 3.42 14.02 10.58
CA LEU A 17 3.63 15.03 9.54
C LEU A 17 2.99 14.56 8.24
N MET A 18 2.13 15.39 7.65
CA MET A 18 1.58 15.12 6.33
C MET A 18 2.49 15.69 5.25
N CYS A 19 2.94 14.83 4.33
CA CYS A 19 3.68 15.23 3.15
C CYS A 19 2.85 14.93 1.90
N GLY A 20 2.51 15.96 1.13
CA GLY A 20 1.94 15.80 -0.21
C GLY A 20 2.98 16.26 -1.22
N VAL A 21 3.35 15.36 -2.12
CA VAL A 21 4.40 15.65 -3.10
C VAL A 21 3.77 16.08 -4.42
N SER A 22 4.30 17.17 -4.99
CA SER A 22 3.99 17.62 -6.33
C SER A 22 5.29 17.66 -7.12
N PHE A 23 5.38 16.82 -8.15
CA PHE A 23 6.51 16.81 -9.08
C PHE A 23 6.13 17.60 -10.33
N ALA A 24 7.03 18.47 -10.79
CA ALA A 24 6.96 19.13 -12.08
C ALA A 24 8.17 18.71 -12.91
N SER A 25 7.97 18.33 -14.17
CA SER A 25 9.06 18.09 -15.12
C SER A 25 8.93 19.02 -16.32
N SER A 26 10.07 19.51 -16.81
CA SER A 26 10.15 20.35 -18.02
C SER A 26 10.23 19.54 -19.31
N ARG A 27 10.44 18.21 -19.23
CA ARG A 27 10.53 17.28 -20.36
C ARG A 27 9.21 16.55 -20.54
N LYS A 28 8.57 16.74 -21.71
CA LYS A 28 7.31 16.09 -22.10
C LYS A 28 7.43 14.58 -22.32
N ASP A 29 8.64 14.07 -22.54
CA ASP A 29 8.82 12.74 -23.14
C ASP A 29 9.09 11.60 -22.13
N ASP A 30 9.09 11.86 -20.82
CA ASP A 30 9.48 10.85 -19.81
C ASP A 30 8.62 10.89 -18.52
N LEU A 31 7.38 11.40 -18.63
CA LEU A 31 6.51 11.80 -17.52
C LEU A 31 6.20 10.70 -16.48
N LEU A 32 6.25 9.43 -16.85
CA LEU A 32 5.94 8.32 -15.93
C LEU A 32 7.19 7.66 -15.34
N GLY A 33 8.35 7.76 -15.99
CA GLY A 33 9.57 7.06 -15.58
C GLY A 33 10.31 7.77 -14.47
N LEU A 34 10.54 9.09 -14.58
CA LEU A 34 11.56 9.74 -13.76
C LEU A 34 11.15 9.96 -12.30
N TYR A 35 9.92 10.43 -12.01
CA TYR A 35 9.56 10.73 -10.63
C TYR A 35 9.13 9.49 -9.84
N THR A 36 8.49 8.53 -10.51
CA THR A 36 8.04 7.29 -9.85
C THR A 36 9.22 6.42 -9.44
N GLU A 37 10.35 6.52 -10.15
CA GLU A 37 11.63 5.87 -9.83
C GLU A 37 12.38 6.64 -8.74
N VAL A 38 11.94 6.45 -7.49
CA VAL A 38 12.45 7.13 -6.28
C VAL A 38 13.98 7.12 -6.16
N GLN A 39 14.61 6.03 -6.56
CA GLN A 39 16.06 5.83 -6.51
C GLN A 39 16.83 6.71 -7.50
N LYS A 40 16.17 7.31 -8.49
CA LYS A 40 16.78 8.22 -9.48
C LYS A 40 16.77 9.70 -9.04
N GLY A 41 16.41 9.97 -7.79
CA GLY A 41 16.63 11.27 -7.14
C GLY A 41 15.41 11.86 -6.44
N SER A 42 14.18 11.52 -6.87
CA SER A 42 12.97 12.02 -6.22
C SER A 42 12.85 11.54 -4.76
N GLY A 43 13.32 10.32 -4.48
CA GLY A 43 13.34 9.74 -3.14
C GLY A 43 14.31 10.47 -2.21
N GLU A 44 15.58 10.65 -2.62
CA GLU A 44 16.58 11.40 -1.82
C GLU A 44 16.15 12.85 -1.58
N LEU A 45 15.56 13.51 -2.58
CA LEU A 45 15.02 14.87 -2.41
C LEU A 45 13.97 14.93 -1.30
N ILE A 46 13.05 13.96 -1.28
CA ILE A 46 11.99 13.89 -0.26
C ILE A 46 12.58 13.58 1.11
N LEU A 47 13.45 12.57 1.23
CA LEU A 47 14.06 12.22 2.52
C LEU A 47 14.81 13.41 3.11
N ASN A 48 15.68 14.05 2.32
CA ASN A 48 16.43 15.23 2.77
C ASN A 48 15.50 16.36 3.22
N THR A 49 14.41 16.59 2.50
CA THR A 49 13.43 17.62 2.88
C THR A 49 12.70 17.26 4.17
N MET A 50 12.21 16.02 4.29
CA MET A 50 11.51 15.53 5.48
C MET A 50 12.43 15.56 6.70
N ASP A 51 13.65 15.02 6.57
CA ASP A 51 14.61 14.91 7.66
C ASP A 51 15.09 16.32 8.09
N HIS A 52 15.20 17.28 7.16
CA HIS A 52 15.48 18.68 7.46
C HIS A 52 14.37 19.32 8.33
N TYR A 53 13.10 19.19 7.93
CA TYR A 53 11.98 19.77 8.69
C TYR A 53 11.67 19.03 9.99
N ALA A 54 11.92 17.72 10.04
CA ALA A 54 11.73 16.91 11.24
C ALA A 54 12.90 17.01 12.22
N GLY A 55 14.08 17.44 11.78
CA GLY A 55 15.32 17.47 12.55
C GLY A 55 15.91 16.08 12.86
N LYS A 56 15.35 15.02 12.27
CA LYS A 56 15.79 13.62 12.41
C LYS A 56 15.19 12.76 11.31
N GLU A 57 15.76 11.57 11.12
CA GLU A 57 15.14 10.56 10.26
C GLU A 57 13.80 10.09 10.86
N LEU A 58 12.73 10.25 10.08
CA LEU A 58 11.41 9.74 10.44
C LEU A 58 11.04 8.52 9.57
N PRO A 59 10.40 7.51 10.17
CA PRO A 59 9.76 6.45 9.42
C PRO A 59 8.47 6.98 8.75
N MET A 60 8.04 6.30 7.69
CA MET A 60 6.97 6.78 6.82
C MET A 60 5.81 5.80 6.71
N LEU A 61 4.61 6.35 6.59
CA LEU A 61 3.45 5.67 6.03
C LEU A 61 3.25 6.20 4.62
N VAL A 62 3.17 5.31 3.63
CA VAL A 62 3.14 5.72 2.22
C VAL A 62 1.84 5.27 1.57
N VAL A 63 1.08 6.23 1.03
CA VAL A 63 -0.17 5.94 0.32
C VAL A 63 -0.13 6.58 -1.07
N GLY A 64 -0.48 5.80 -2.09
CA GLY A 64 -0.42 6.22 -3.49
C GLY A 64 -1.56 5.66 -4.32
N PHE A 65 -2.08 6.49 -5.21
CA PHE A 65 -3.13 6.16 -6.17
C PHE A 65 -2.62 6.36 -7.60
N SER A 66 -2.96 5.46 -8.52
CA SER A 66 -2.52 5.52 -9.93
C SER A 66 -1.00 5.58 -10.04
N ALA A 67 -0.43 6.52 -10.79
CA ALA A 67 1.03 6.67 -10.84
C ALA A 67 1.69 6.88 -9.45
N GLY A 68 0.94 7.39 -8.47
CA GLY A 68 1.36 7.44 -7.06
C GLY A 68 1.51 6.05 -6.42
N ALA A 69 0.74 5.05 -6.83
CA ALA A 69 0.87 3.67 -6.35
C ALA A 69 2.18 3.04 -6.82
N ARG A 70 2.60 3.31 -8.07
CA ARG A 70 3.93 2.93 -8.58
C ARG A 70 5.05 3.62 -7.80
N PHE A 71 4.89 4.91 -7.50
CA PHE A 71 5.81 5.63 -6.64
C PHE A 71 5.91 5.00 -5.23
N THR A 72 4.77 4.66 -4.61
CA THR A 72 4.71 3.96 -3.33
C THR A 72 5.48 2.65 -3.35
N THR A 73 5.27 1.79 -4.35
CA THR A 73 5.94 0.48 -4.40
C THR A 73 7.43 0.58 -4.69
N ASN A 74 7.87 1.59 -5.44
CA ASN A 74 9.28 1.89 -5.63
C ASN A 74 9.98 2.33 -4.33
N TRP A 75 9.28 2.99 -3.39
CA TRP A 75 9.83 3.22 -2.03
C TRP A 75 10.12 1.92 -1.30
N ILE A 76 9.20 0.96 -1.38
CA ILE A 76 9.35 -0.34 -0.71
C ILE A 76 10.54 -1.10 -1.29
N ALA A 77 10.76 -0.98 -2.60
CA ALA A 77 11.91 -1.57 -3.27
C ALA A 77 13.24 -0.91 -2.89
N TRP A 78 13.23 0.40 -2.66
CA TRP A 78 14.45 1.18 -2.49
C TRP A 78 14.93 1.29 -1.03
N LYS A 79 14.04 1.66 -0.10
CA LYS A 79 14.34 1.84 1.33
C LYS A 79 13.21 1.28 2.21
N PRO A 80 12.99 -0.05 2.22
CA PRO A 80 11.92 -0.67 3.00
C PRO A 80 12.01 -0.35 4.51
N GLU A 81 13.21 -0.16 5.04
CA GLU A 81 13.47 0.19 6.44
C GLU A 81 12.94 1.58 6.84
N ARG A 82 12.71 2.47 5.87
CA ARG A 82 12.12 3.79 6.11
C ARG A 82 10.59 3.76 6.11
N VAL A 83 9.95 2.62 5.85
CA VAL A 83 8.50 2.50 5.69
C VAL A 83 7.91 1.58 6.77
N ILE A 84 6.95 2.07 7.54
CA ILE A 84 6.21 1.29 8.54
C ILE A 84 5.15 0.42 7.86
N ALA A 85 4.37 1.05 6.97
CA ALA A 85 3.31 0.40 6.21
C ALA A 85 2.97 1.22 4.98
N TRP A 86 2.32 0.58 4.00
CA TRP A 86 2.00 1.23 2.73
C TRP A 86 0.66 0.81 2.13
N SER A 87 0.14 1.63 1.21
CA SER A 87 -1.08 1.37 0.44
C SER A 87 -0.90 1.86 -0.98
N ALA A 88 -0.96 0.94 -1.95
CA ALA A 88 -0.80 1.23 -3.36
C ALA A 88 -2.06 0.82 -4.12
N GLN A 89 -2.66 1.78 -4.82
CA GLN A 89 -4.02 1.65 -5.34
C GLN A 89 -4.09 1.95 -6.85
N ALA A 90 -4.73 1.06 -7.60
CA ALA A 90 -5.19 1.27 -8.98
C ALA A 90 -4.10 1.77 -9.95
N VAL A 91 -3.04 1.00 -10.18
CA VAL A 91 -2.06 1.27 -11.25
C VAL A 91 -1.92 0.09 -12.20
N GLY A 92 -1.76 0.35 -13.49
CA GLY A 92 -1.60 -0.69 -14.52
C GLY A 92 -0.15 -1.16 -14.74
N ASN A 93 0.83 -0.45 -14.17
CA ASN A 93 2.25 -0.77 -14.32
C ASN A 93 2.94 -0.76 -12.94
N TRP A 94 3.30 -1.96 -12.48
CA TRP A 94 3.93 -2.19 -11.19
C TRP A 94 5.40 -2.54 -11.38
N PRO A 95 6.30 -2.07 -10.49
CA PRO A 95 7.63 -2.67 -10.38
C PRO A 95 7.50 -4.10 -9.85
N ASP A 96 8.55 -4.90 -10.01
CA ASP A 96 8.61 -6.20 -9.34
C ASP A 96 8.57 -6.01 -7.82
N PRO A 97 7.73 -6.76 -7.09
CA PRO A 97 7.73 -6.67 -5.63
C PRO A 97 9.09 -7.16 -5.11
N VAL A 98 9.67 -6.41 -4.18
CA VAL A 98 10.80 -6.90 -3.39
C VAL A 98 10.29 -7.77 -2.24
N GLY A 99 11.09 -8.75 -1.82
CA GLY A 99 10.64 -9.84 -0.96
C GLY A 99 11.43 -10.01 0.33
N GLY A 100 10.84 -10.74 1.27
CA GLY A 100 11.51 -11.23 2.48
C GLY A 100 10.98 -10.65 3.79
N LYS A 101 11.47 -11.16 4.92
CA LYS A 101 11.03 -10.78 6.28
C LYS A 101 11.12 -9.29 6.59
N MET A 102 11.93 -8.54 5.82
CA MET A 102 12.15 -7.10 6.00
C MET A 102 11.18 -6.23 5.19
N SER A 103 10.35 -6.81 4.31
CA SER A 103 9.36 -6.02 3.56
C SER A 103 8.27 -5.51 4.52
N PRO A 104 7.99 -4.20 4.55
CA PRO A 104 6.92 -3.66 5.37
C PRO A 104 5.55 -4.16 4.90
N PRO A 105 4.59 -4.34 5.82
CA PRO A 105 3.25 -4.78 5.48
C PRO A 105 2.53 -3.72 4.64
N GLY A 106 1.60 -4.14 3.79
CA GLY A 106 0.90 -3.17 2.93
C GLY A 106 -0.40 -3.64 2.31
N ILE A 107 -1.06 -2.70 1.63
CA ILE A 107 -2.31 -2.90 0.92
C ILE A 107 -2.06 -2.72 -0.58
N VAL A 108 -2.54 -3.67 -1.36
CA VAL A 108 -2.69 -3.57 -2.81
C VAL A 108 -4.18 -3.54 -3.09
N ALA A 109 -4.67 -2.53 -3.78
CA ALA A 109 -6.10 -2.39 -4.05
C ALA A 109 -6.40 -1.89 -5.46
N SER A 110 -7.55 -2.27 -6.01
CA SER A 110 -8.05 -1.73 -7.27
C SER A 110 -9.57 -1.84 -7.34
N GLY A 111 -10.21 -0.99 -8.13
CA GLY A 111 -11.62 -1.15 -8.47
C GLY A 111 -11.82 -2.23 -9.52
N GLU A 112 -12.87 -3.06 -9.39
CA GLU A 112 -13.12 -4.18 -10.31
C GLU A 112 -13.42 -3.74 -11.76
N TYR A 113 -13.92 -2.50 -11.96
CA TYR A 113 -14.20 -1.95 -13.29
C TYR A 113 -13.01 -1.21 -13.90
N ASP A 114 -11.89 -1.09 -13.16
CA ASP A 114 -10.62 -0.58 -13.67
C ASP A 114 -9.82 -1.72 -14.31
N ALA A 115 -10.30 -2.24 -15.43
CA ALA A 115 -9.76 -3.46 -16.04
C ALA A 115 -8.23 -3.44 -16.26
N GLY A 116 -7.69 -2.27 -16.65
CA GLY A 116 -6.24 -2.11 -16.87
C GLY A 116 -5.42 -2.18 -15.59
N SER A 117 -5.91 -1.60 -14.49
CA SER A 117 -5.18 -1.59 -13.22
C SER A 117 -5.49 -2.80 -12.35
N TRP A 118 -6.70 -3.35 -12.43
CA TRP A 118 -7.16 -4.43 -11.55
C TRP A 118 -6.34 -5.70 -11.75
N PHE A 119 -6.20 -6.15 -12.99
CA PHE A 119 -5.45 -7.38 -13.28
C PHE A 119 -3.97 -7.22 -12.95
N ALA A 120 -3.39 -6.05 -13.27
CA ALA A 120 -2.01 -5.74 -12.93
C ALA A 120 -1.77 -5.70 -11.42
N ALA A 121 -2.71 -5.14 -10.65
CA ALA A 121 -2.64 -5.09 -9.20
C ALA A 121 -2.77 -6.49 -8.56
N LEU A 122 -3.67 -7.33 -9.08
CA LEU A 122 -3.80 -8.72 -8.64
C LEU A 122 -2.52 -9.51 -8.91
N GLN A 123 -1.92 -9.37 -10.10
CA GLN A 123 -0.64 -10.00 -10.44
C GLN A 123 0.49 -9.54 -9.52
N TYR A 124 0.57 -8.24 -9.23
CA TYR A 124 1.55 -7.71 -8.28
C TYR A 124 1.35 -8.28 -6.87
N PHE A 125 0.11 -8.33 -6.38
CA PHE A 125 -0.23 -8.96 -5.10
C PHE A 125 0.22 -10.42 -5.05
N GLN A 126 -0.12 -11.23 -6.06
CA GLN A 126 0.28 -12.64 -6.15
C GLN A 126 1.81 -12.80 -6.16
N ALA A 127 2.52 -11.94 -6.90
CA ALA A 127 3.97 -11.93 -6.94
C ALA A 127 4.59 -11.53 -5.58
N ALA A 128 4.00 -10.56 -4.87
CA ALA A 128 4.42 -10.18 -3.52
C ALA A 128 4.17 -11.33 -2.53
N ARG A 129 3.05 -12.04 -2.66
CA ARG A 129 2.73 -13.21 -1.83
C ARG A 129 3.68 -14.37 -2.05
N LYS A 130 4.04 -14.66 -3.30
CA LYS A 130 5.06 -15.65 -3.65
C LYS A 130 6.42 -15.36 -3.00
N ARG A 131 6.70 -14.09 -2.68
CA ARG A 131 7.91 -13.64 -1.98
C ARG A 131 7.79 -13.60 -0.45
N GLY A 132 6.67 -14.04 0.10
CA GLY A 132 6.42 -14.09 1.54
C GLY A 132 5.95 -12.78 2.16
N ASN A 133 5.59 -11.76 1.37
CA ASN A 133 5.22 -10.44 1.89
C ASN A 133 3.87 -10.47 2.61
N ARG A 134 3.75 -9.76 3.73
CA ARG A 134 2.48 -9.53 4.43
C ARG A 134 1.67 -8.44 3.70
N VAL A 135 0.84 -8.84 2.74
CA VAL A 135 0.05 -7.93 1.93
C VAL A 135 -1.43 -8.26 1.98
N ILE A 136 -2.25 -7.20 2.00
CA ILE A 136 -3.70 -7.25 1.89
C ILE A 136 -4.07 -7.00 0.43
N TRP A 137 -4.96 -7.81 -0.14
CA TRP A 137 -5.59 -7.54 -1.43
C TRP A 137 -7.00 -6.98 -1.22
N LEU A 138 -7.35 -5.89 -1.91
CA LEU A 138 -8.69 -5.32 -1.91
C LEU A 138 -9.14 -4.98 -3.34
N SER A 139 -9.93 -5.87 -3.93
CA SER A 139 -10.80 -5.57 -5.07
C SER A 139 -12.06 -4.85 -4.57
N MET A 140 -12.33 -3.66 -5.09
CA MET A 140 -13.48 -2.81 -4.71
C MET A 140 -14.64 -2.97 -5.70
N GLU A 141 -15.80 -3.40 -5.22
CA GLU A 141 -17.03 -3.58 -6.03
C GLU A 141 -17.46 -2.26 -6.69
N LYS A 142 -17.92 -2.34 -7.95
CA LYS A 142 -18.50 -1.24 -8.74
C LYS A 142 -17.65 0.02 -8.79
N LEU A 143 -16.33 -0.13 -8.68
CA LEU A 143 -15.38 0.98 -8.68
C LEU A 143 -14.53 0.95 -9.95
N GLY A 144 -14.50 2.07 -10.68
CA GLY A 144 -13.55 2.29 -11.78
C GLY A 144 -12.22 2.86 -11.30
N HIS A 145 -11.50 3.56 -12.19
CA HIS A 145 -10.22 4.22 -11.87
C HIS A 145 -10.42 5.50 -11.04
N GLN A 146 -10.80 5.36 -9.78
CA GLN A 146 -11.03 6.47 -8.86
C GLN A 146 -10.72 6.10 -7.40
N ARG A 147 -10.51 7.11 -6.56
CA ARG A 147 -10.36 6.91 -5.11
C ARG A 147 -11.70 6.54 -4.47
N SER A 148 -11.62 5.75 -3.40
CA SER A 148 -12.78 5.39 -2.56
C SER A 148 -12.57 5.88 -1.13
N PRO A 149 -13.49 6.69 -0.57
CA PRO A 149 -13.42 7.11 0.83
C PRO A 149 -13.44 5.93 1.82
N VAL A 150 -14.10 4.83 1.45
CA VAL A 150 -14.19 3.61 2.26
C VAL A 150 -12.85 2.86 2.26
N LEU A 151 -12.17 2.81 1.10
CA LEU A 151 -10.81 2.26 1.02
C LEU A 151 -9.79 3.14 1.76
N ASP A 152 -9.95 4.46 1.71
CA ASP A 152 -9.14 5.38 2.50
C ASP A 152 -9.35 5.14 4.01
N ASP A 153 -10.57 4.86 4.44
CA ASP A 153 -10.86 4.53 5.84
C ASP A 153 -10.23 3.22 6.27
N PHE A 154 -10.38 2.17 5.47
CA PHE A 154 -9.72 0.89 5.70
C PHE A 154 -8.19 1.08 5.80
N THR A 155 -7.62 1.89 4.90
CA THR A 155 -6.18 2.19 4.90
C THR A 155 -5.75 2.91 6.18
N ARG A 156 -6.51 3.91 6.66
CA ARG A 156 -6.22 4.58 7.94
C ARG A 156 -6.29 3.63 9.12
N GLN A 157 -7.28 2.72 9.15
CA GLN A 157 -7.37 1.72 10.22
C GLN A 157 -6.18 0.75 10.22
N PHE A 158 -5.74 0.34 9.03
CA PHE A 158 -4.52 -0.45 8.87
C PHE A 158 -3.25 0.29 9.31
N PHE A 159 -3.14 1.58 8.98
CA PHE A 159 -2.03 2.41 9.42
C PHE A 159 -2.05 2.67 10.93
N ALA A 160 -3.22 2.89 11.55
CA ALA A 160 -3.35 3.02 12.99
C ALA A 160 -2.82 1.78 13.72
N TRP A 161 -3.19 0.58 13.24
CA TRP A 161 -2.65 -0.67 13.77
C TRP A 161 -1.13 -0.75 13.60
N SER A 162 -0.61 -0.41 12.42
CA SER A 162 0.83 -0.46 12.14
C SER A 162 1.63 0.49 13.04
N LEU A 163 1.08 1.66 13.36
CA LEU A 163 1.67 2.63 14.29
C LEU A 163 1.62 2.17 15.75
N ALA A 164 0.56 1.46 16.15
CA ALA A 164 0.41 0.95 17.51
C ALA A 164 1.45 -0.15 17.83
N GLY A 165 2.01 -0.81 16.81
CA GLY A 165 3.06 -1.82 16.97
C GLY A 165 2.60 -3.10 17.67
N HIS A 166 1.29 -3.35 17.69
CA HIS A 166 0.74 -4.58 18.27
C HIS A 166 1.10 -5.81 17.41
N PRO A 167 1.38 -6.97 18.02
CA PRO A 167 1.61 -8.19 17.26
C PRO A 167 0.38 -8.54 16.42
N PRO A 168 0.56 -8.99 15.16
CA PRO A 168 -0.56 -9.41 14.33
C PRO A 168 -1.14 -10.74 14.84
N ILE A 169 -2.42 -10.99 14.56
CA ILE A 169 -3.06 -12.30 14.83
C ILE A 169 -2.71 -13.36 13.77
N GLU A 170 -1.86 -13.02 12.79
CA GLU A 170 -1.45 -13.89 11.66
C GLU A 170 -2.63 -14.60 10.96
N ARG A 171 -3.76 -13.90 10.78
CA ARG A 171 -4.91 -14.43 10.06
C ARG A 171 -4.68 -14.31 8.55
N TRP A 172 -4.98 -15.39 7.83
CA TRP A 172 -4.90 -15.46 6.38
C TRP A 172 -6.22 -15.93 5.81
N CYS A 173 -6.71 -15.25 4.77
CA CYS A 173 -7.94 -15.64 4.08
C CYS A 173 -7.66 -15.82 2.59
N ASP A 174 -8.38 -16.76 1.97
CA ASP A 174 -8.40 -16.92 0.52
C ASP A 174 -9.18 -15.76 -0.11
N ILE A 175 -8.61 -15.09 -1.12
CA ILE A 175 -9.25 -13.90 -1.70
C ILE A 175 -10.57 -14.21 -2.41
N ASP A 176 -10.71 -15.40 -3.00
CA ASP A 176 -11.90 -15.73 -3.77
C ASP A 176 -13.03 -16.22 -2.86
N SER A 177 -12.76 -17.22 -2.03
CA SER A 177 -13.76 -17.84 -1.15
C SER A 177 -14.00 -17.06 0.14
N LYS A 178 -13.13 -16.08 0.47
CA LYS A 178 -13.08 -15.34 1.74
C LYS A 178 -12.90 -16.20 2.99
N LYS A 179 -12.65 -17.50 2.83
CA LYS A 179 -12.49 -18.43 3.95
C LYS A 179 -11.11 -18.27 4.56
N GLN A 180 -11.04 -18.42 5.87
CA GLN A 180 -9.76 -18.51 6.58
C GLN A 180 -8.98 -19.74 6.11
N LEU A 181 -7.70 -19.53 5.83
CA LEU A 181 -6.75 -20.57 5.46
C LEU A 181 -6.09 -21.16 6.71
N THR A 182 -5.76 -22.44 6.64
CA THR A 182 -4.92 -23.12 7.62
C THR A 182 -3.44 -22.74 7.44
N GLU A 183 -2.62 -22.92 8.49
CA GLU A 183 -1.17 -22.68 8.42
C GLU A 183 -0.48 -23.47 7.31
N GLN A 184 -0.93 -24.70 7.05
CA GLN A 184 -0.40 -25.53 5.97
C GLN A 184 -0.69 -24.90 4.60
N GLN A 185 -1.93 -24.46 4.36
CA GLN A 185 -2.31 -23.81 3.08
C GLN A 185 -1.54 -22.50 2.83
N VAL A 186 -1.21 -21.77 3.89
CA VAL A 186 -0.37 -20.57 3.80
C VAL A 186 1.09 -20.95 3.52
N SER A 187 1.60 -21.97 4.21
CA SER A 187 2.99 -22.45 4.08
C SER A 187 3.27 -23.09 2.72
N ASP A 188 2.27 -23.72 2.11
CA ASP A 188 2.31 -24.24 0.73
C ASP A 188 2.44 -23.11 -0.31
N GLY A 189 2.45 -21.85 0.13
CA GLY A 189 2.78 -20.69 -0.70
C GLY A 189 1.61 -20.21 -1.54
N SER A 190 0.37 -20.34 -1.04
CA SER A 190 -0.82 -19.87 -1.75
C SER A 190 -0.69 -18.38 -2.13
N ILE A 191 -0.60 -18.10 -3.44
CA ILE A 191 -0.56 -16.74 -3.99
C ILE A 191 -1.89 -15.99 -3.83
N PHE A 192 -2.94 -16.72 -3.42
CA PHE A 192 -4.28 -16.20 -3.12
C PHE A 192 -4.50 -15.94 -1.62
N SER A 193 -3.47 -16.12 -0.79
CA SER A 193 -3.54 -15.85 0.65
C SER A 193 -3.41 -14.35 0.96
N CYS A 194 -4.52 -13.75 1.39
CA CYS A 194 -4.56 -12.37 1.89
C CYS A 194 -4.25 -12.34 3.39
N TRP A 195 -3.27 -11.54 3.79
CA TRP A 195 -2.91 -11.36 5.19
C TRP A 195 -3.82 -10.35 5.88
N LEU A 196 -4.23 -10.60 7.12
CA LEU A 196 -5.11 -9.73 7.91
C LEU A 196 -4.58 -9.63 9.36
N PRO A 197 -4.06 -8.46 9.78
CA PRO A 197 -3.33 -8.38 11.05
C PRO A 197 -4.22 -8.30 12.30
N THR A 198 -5.52 -8.03 12.16
CA THR A 198 -6.46 -7.92 13.29
C THR A 198 -7.84 -8.45 12.90
N GLU A 199 -8.63 -8.87 13.89
CA GLU A 199 -10.02 -9.29 13.66
C GLU A 199 -10.86 -8.15 13.06
N LYS A 200 -10.65 -6.91 13.52
CA LYS A 200 -11.35 -5.74 13.00
C LYS A 200 -11.11 -5.55 11.50
N LEU A 201 -9.85 -5.64 11.06
CA LEU A 201 -9.50 -5.52 9.65
C LEU A 201 -10.00 -6.72 8.85
N ALA A 202 -10.04 -7.92 9.44
CA ALA A 202 -10.60 -9.10 8.79
C ALA A 202 -12.10 -8.94 8.53
N SER A 203 -12.88 -8.52 9.53
CA SER A 203 -14.32 -8.27 9.35
C SER A 203 -14.60 -7.17 8.33
N LEU A 204 -13.81 -6.08 8.33
CA LEU A 204 -13.96 -5.03 7.33
C LEU A 204 -13.58 -5.52 5.93
N TRP A 205 -12.52 -6.31 5.82
CA TRP A 205 -12.09 -6.89 4.55
C TRP A 205 -13.16 -7.82 3.97
N GLU A 206 -13.79 -8.67 4.79
CA GLU A 206 -14.87 -9.56 4.35
C GLU A 206 -16.07 -8.79 3.74
N ILE A 207 -16.36 -7.60 4.26
CA ILE A 207 -17.43 -6.72 3.77
C ILE A 207 -17.01 -6.01 2.47
N LEU A 208 -15.79 -5.46 2.44
CA LEU A 208 -15.34 -4.57 1.36
C LEU A 208 -14.79 -5.28 0.14
N HIS A 209 -14.13 -6.42 0.35
CA HIS A 209 -13.49 -7.16 -0.72
C HIS A 209 -14.54 -7.78 -1.63
N HIS A 210 -14.43 -7.56 -2.93
CA HIS A 210 -15.21 -8.28 -3.94
C HIS A 210 -14.32 -9.30 -4.65
N PRO A 211 -14.58 -10.62 -4.50
CA PRO A 211 -13.91 -11.68 -5.23
C PRO A 211 -13.92 -11.46 -6.75
#